data_AF-A0A7S3KCJ8-F1
#
_entry.id   AF-A0A7S3KCJ8-F1
#
_cell.length_a   1.000
_cell.length_b   1.000
_cell.length_c   1.000
_cell.angle_alpha   90.00
_cell.angle_beta   90.00
_cell.angle_gamma   90.00
#
_symmetry.space_group_name_H-M   'P 1'
#
loop_
_entity.id
_entity.type
_entity.pdbx_description
1 polymer ?
#
loop_
_entity_poly.entity_id
_entity_poly.type
_entity_poly.pdbx_seq_one_letter_code
_entity_poly.pdbx_strand_id
1 'polypeptide(L)'
;MNAFPVYKKLDDIRLPDIKEAFPLPGEYHFRFQHFYKHDMLVWLDLNNERAQLPNIEGQITIKVLRLSWRDSLQSNPEPEPKASVPVNKRKSEPEEYKDIDDLIGGSSGNKEEPSLQNRHSHAHNIKPPTDETDPFAGIDFTQF
;
A
#
# COMPACT_ATOMS: atom_id res chain seq x y z
N MET A 1 2.36 29.01 -4.77
CA MET A 1 1.39 27.91 -4.58
C MET A 1 0.62 27.75 -5.88
N ASN A 2 0.51 26.53 -6.41
CA ASN A 2 -0.30 26.25 -7.61
C ASN A 2 -1.71 25.85 -7.17
N ALA A 3 -2.73 26.23 -7.92
CA ALA A 3 -4.13 25.90 -7.67
C ALA A 3 -4.83 25.62 -9.01
N PHE A 4 -5.74 24.66 -9.02
CA PHE A 4 -6.56 24.33 -10.19
C PHE A 4 -8.00 24.05 -9.74
N PRO A 5 -9.00 24.43 -10.54
CA PRO A 5 -10.40 24.22 -10.18
C PRO A 5 -10.82 22.77 -10.41
N VAL A 6 -11.70 22.27 -9.54
CA VAL A 6 -12.43 21.00 -9.73
C VAL A 6 -13.91 21.34 -9.72
N TYR A 7 -14.60 21.08 -10.85
CA TYR A 7 -15.99 21.47 -11.04
C TYR A 7 -16.98 20.48 -10.42
N LYS A 8 -16.84 20.23 -9.12
CA LYS A 8 -17.72 19.38 -8.32
C LYS A 8 -17.93 20.01 -6.93
N LYS A 9 -19.02 19.63 -6.25
CA LYS A 9 -19.21 20.01 -4.85
C LYS A 9 -18.11 19.38 -4.01
N LEU A 10 -17.63 20.09 -2.98
CA LEU A 10 -16.51 19.65 -2.15
C LEU A 10 -16.72 18.25 -1.56
N ASP A 11 -17.94 17.95 -1.11
CA ASP A 11 -18.33 16.65 -0.55
C ASP A 11 -18.45 15.53 -1.60
N ASP A 12 -18.48 15.87 -2.89
CA ASP A 12 -18.56 14.92 -4.00
C ASP A 12 -17.20 14.68 -4.67
N ILE A 13 -16.17 15.46 -4.34
CA ILE A 13 -14.82 15.27 -4.89
C ILE A 13 -14.20 13.99 -4.32
N ARG A 14 -13.67 13.15 -5.20
CA ARG A 14 -12.93 11.93 -4.89
C ARG A 14 -11.55 11.94 -5.54
N LEU A 15 -10.71 10.97 -5.17
CA LEU A 15 -9.35 10.86 -5.68
C LEU A 15 -9.28 10.82 -7.24
N PRO A 16 -10.16 10.09 -7.96
CA PRO A 16 -10.19 10.13 -9.43
C PRO A 16 -10.39 11.52 -10.01
N ASP A 17 -11.23 12.35 -9.37
CA ASP A 17 -11.52 13.70 -9.84
C ASP A 17 -10.30 14.61 -9.76
N ILE A 18 -9.49 14.43 -8.72
CA ILE A 18 -8.20 15.13 -8.58
C ILE A 18 -7.23 14.66 -9.65
N LYS A 19 -7.14 13.36 -9.89
CA LYS A 19 -6.26 12.78 -10.93
C LYS A 19 -6.64 13.29 -12.33
N GLU A 20 -7.92 13.37 -12.64
CA GLU A 20 -8.45 13.84 -13.93
C GLU A 20 -8.28 15.36 -14.11
N ALA A 21 -8.54 16.15 -13.07
CA ALA A 21 -8.44 17.60 -13.14
C ALA A 21 -7.01 18.14 -13.00
N PHE A 22 -6.04 17.31 -12.59
CA PHE A 22 -4.66 17.75 -12.39
C PHE A 22 -4.05 18.19 -13.74
N PRO A 23 -3.57 19.44 -13.86
CA PRO A 23 -3.26 20.03 -15.16
C PRO A 23 -1.95 19.52 -15.79
N LEU A 24 -1.17 18.72 -15.07
CA LEU A 24 0.12 18.22 -15.58
C LEU A 24 0.01 16.75 -15.99
N PRO A 25 0.50 16.37 -17.17
CA PRO A 25 0.51 14.98 -17.61
C PRO A 25 1.51 14.15 -16.81
N GLY A 26 1.24 12.86 -16.66
CA GLY A 26 2.14 11.89 -16.03
C GLY A 26 1.55 11.17 -14.84
N GLU A 27 2.37 10.34 -14.19
CA GLU A 27 2.00 9.59 -13.00
C GLU A 27 2.45 10.29 -11.73
N TYR A 28 1.51 10.45 -10.80
CA TYR A 28 1.71 11.22 -9.58
C TYR A 28 1.21 10.48 -8.35
N HIS A 29 1.94 10.67 -7.25
CA HIS A 29 1.49 10.33 -5.91
C HIS A 29 0.97 11.57 -5.21
N PHE A 30 -0.27 11.48 -4.71
CA PHE A 30 -0.97 12.59 -4.07
C PHE A 30 -1.05 12.37 -2.56
N ARG A 31 -0.57 13.35 -1.80
CA ARG A 31 -0.68 13.37 -0.33
C ARG A 31 -1.59 14.52 0.09
N PHE A 32 -2.58 14.24 0.91
CA PHE A 32 -3.61 15.20 1.30
C PHE A 32 -3.37 15.72 2.71
N GLN A 33 -3.50 17.04 2.88
CA GLN A 33 -3.40 17.65 4.20
C GLN A 33 -4.64 17.29 5.03
N HIS A 34 -4.44 16.89 6.29
CA HIS A 34 -5.53 16.48 7.18
C HIS A 34 -5.22 16.82 8.64
N PHE A 35 -6.24 17.12 9.43
CA PHE A 35 -6.13 17.23 10.89
C PHE A 35 -6.41 15.88 11.56
N TYR A 36 -5.36 15.27 12.09
CA TYR A 36 -5.48 14.09 12.94
C TYR A 36 -5.74 14.52 14.39
N LYS A 37 -6.76 13.93 15.03
CA LYS A 37 -7.13 14.21 16.43
C LYS A 37 -7.30 15.70 16.77
N HIS A 38 -7.74 16.51 15.80
CA HIS A 38 -8.10 17.93 15.88
C HIS A 38 -6.96 18.97 15.86
N ASP A 39 -5.73 18.63 16.23
CA ASP A 39 -4.64 19.62 16.34
C ASP A 39 -3.38 19.27 15.52
N MET A 40 -3.19 17.99 15.17
CA MET A 40 -2.00 17.56 14.45
C MET A 40 -2.24 17.56 12.94
N LEU A 41 -1.53 18.45 12.24
CA LEU A 41 -1.53 18.46 10.79
C LEU A 41 -0.66 17.33 10.22
N VAL A 42 -1.26 16.44 9.43
CA VAL A 42 -0.58 15.31 8.79
C VAL A 42 -0.80 15.29 7.29
N TRP A 43 0.00 14.49 6.58
CA TRP A 43 -0.14 14.21 5.16
C TRP A 43 -0.60 12.77 4.98
N LEU A 44 -1.77 12.56 4.40
CA LEU A 44 -2.37 11.25 4.18
C LEU A 44 -2.23 10.82 2.74
N ASP A 45 -1.82 9.57 2.56
CA ASP A 45 -1.80 8.90 1.26
C ASP A 45 -3.05 8.02 1.19
N LEU A 46 -3.92 8.29 0.21
CA LEU A 46 -5.20 7.59 0.06
C LEU A 46 -5.06 6.50 -0.99
N ASN A 47 -5.36 5.25 -0.62
CA ASN A 47 -5.39 4.09 -1.53
C ASN A 47 -6.80 3.78 -2.05
N ASN A 48 -7.84 4.26 -1.37
CA ASN A 48 -9.24 4.03 -1.75
C ASN A 48 -9.73 5.16 -2.65
N GLU A 49 -10.02 4.84 -3.91
CA GLU A 49 -10.47 5.83 -4.91
C GLU A 49 -11.84 6.45 -4.59
N ARG A 50 -12.68 5.78 -3.78
CA ARG A 50 -14.02 6.26 -3.43
C ARG A 50 -14.07 7.01 -2.10
N ALA A 51 -12.95 7.12 -1.40
CA ALA A 51 -12.89 7.80 -0.11
C ALA A 51 -13.11 9.31 -0.27
N GLN A 52 -13.79 9.90 0.72
CA GLN A 52 -13.90 11.34 0.83
C GLN A 52 -12.51 11.95 1.03
N LEU A 53 -12.20 13.01 0.29
CA LEU A 53 -10.95 13.73 0.47
C LEU A 53 -11.03 14.66 1.69
N PRO A 54 -9.97 14.75 2.51
CA PRO A 54 -9.93 15.70 3.60
C PRO A 54 -9.91 17.12 3.04
N ASN A 55 -10.75 17.96 3.59
CA ASN A 55 -10.77 19.39 3.31
C ASN A 55 -10.59 20.15 4.63
N ILE A 56 -9.90 21.28 4.56
CA ILE A 56 -9.67 22.19 5.67
C ILE A 56 -10.14 23.55 5.17
N GLU A 57 -11.10 24.16 5.88
CA GLU A 57 -11.65 25.48 5.53
C GLU A 57 -12.17 25.57 4.08
N GLY A 58 -12.81 24.49 3.61
CA GLY A 58 -13.36 24.44 2.25
C GLY A 58 -12.33 24.20 1.14
N GLN A 59 -11.07 23.91 1.49
CA GLN A 59 -9.99 23.69 0.53
C GLN A 59 -9.37 22.31 0.70
N ILE A 60 -8.98 21.70 -0.44
CA ILE A 60 -8.22 20.46 -0.46
C ILE A 60 -6.78 20.82 -0.81
N THR A 61 -5.90 20.75 0.18
CA THR A 61 -4.46 21.01 -0.04
C THR A 61 -3.72 19.71 -0.29
N ILE A 62 -2.93 19.68 -1.36
CA ILE A 62 -2.19 18.49 -1.79
C ILE A 62 -0.69 18.77 -1.93
N LYS A 63 0.11 17.76 -1.60
CA LYS A 63 1.49 17.60 -2.06
C LYS A 63 1.48 16.57 -3.17
N VAL A 64 2.16 16.89 -4.27
CA VAL A 64 2.21 16.05 -5.46
C VAL A 64 3.66 15.66 -5.72
N LEU A 65 3.93 14.35 -5.79
CA LEU A 65 5.22 13.80 -6.18
C LEU A 65 5.09 13.12 -7.53
N ARG A 66 5.88 13.54 -8.51
CA ARG A 66 5.96 12.85 -9.81
C ARG A 66 6.69 11.52 -9.63
N LEU A 67 6.08 10.42 -10.07
CA LEU A 67 6.65 9.07 -9.94
C LEU A 67 7.58 8.72 -11.10
N SER A 68 7.29 9.21 -12.30
CA SER A 68 8.05 8.93 -13.50
C SER A 68 8.22 10.19 -14.36
N TRP A 69 9.44 10.41 -14.85
CA TRP A 69 9.77 11.51 -15.76
C TRP A 69 9.56 11.17 -17.23
N ARG A 70 9.48 9.87 -17.54
CA ARG A 70 9.15 9.39 -18.87
C ARG A 70 7.64 9.35 -18.97
N ASP A 71 7.09 10.11 -19.91
CA ASP A 71 5.72 9.85 -20.35
C ASP A 71 5.69 8.39 -20.76
N SER A 72 4.70 7.64 -20.27
CA SER A 72 4.45 6.26 -20.69
C SER A 72 4.05 6.31 -22.17
N LEU A 73 5.05 6.47 -23.04
CA LEU A 73 4.95 6.21 -24.46
C LEU A 73 4.46 4.76 -24.53
N GLN A 74 3.22 4.62 -24.98
CA GLN A 74 2.57 3.33 -25.23
C GLN A 74 3.61 2.38 -25.82
N SER A 75 3.96 1.34 -25.06
CA SER A 75 4.64 0.19 -25.62
C SER A 75 3.68 -0.38 -26.65
N ASN A 76 3.94 -0.10 -27.92
CA ASN A 76 3.34 -0.80 -29.04
C ASN A 76 3.51 -2.30 -28.76
N PRO A 77 2.45 -3.14 -28.74
CA PRO A 77 2.63 -4.56 -28.53
C PRO A 77 3.53 -5.09 -29.65
N GLU A 78 4.69 -5.59 -29.28
CA GLU A 78 5.60 -6.29 -30.17
C GLU A 78 4.81 -7.44 -30.85
N PRO A 79 4.78 -7.53 -32.18
CA PRO A 79 4.06 -8.60 -32.84
C PRO A 79 4.76 -9.91 -32.52
N GLU A 80 4.10 -10.78 -31.73
CA GLU A 80 4.57 -12.13 -31.49
C GLU A 80 4.83 -12.84 -32.84
N PRO A 81 6.00 -13.47 -33.04
CA PRO A 81 6.24 -14.27 -34.22
C PRO A 81 5.29 -15.47 -34.22
N LYS A 82 4.27 -15.42 -35.09
CA LYS A 82 3.44 -16.56 -35.45
C LYS A 82 4.31 -17.63 -36.10
N ALA A 83 4.77 -18.60 -35.32
CA ALA A 83 5.32 -19.86 -35.83
C ALA A 83 4.36 -21.01 -35.50
N SER A 84 3.34 -21.15 -36.34
CA SER A 84 2.66 -22.42 -36.59
C SER A 84 3.60 -23.35 -37.35
N VAL A 85 3.95 -24.54 -36.85
CA VAL A 85 3.70 -25.88 -37.46
C VAL A 85 4.11 -27.01 -36.47
N PRO A 86 3.77 -28.30 -36.67
CA PRO A 86 3.01 -29.09 -35.71
C PRO A 86 3.78 -30.26 -35.06
N VAL A 87 3.14 -30.87 -34.07
CA VAL A 87 3.46 -32.19 -33.51
C VAL A 87 3.57 -33.25 -34.61
N ASN A 88 4.69 -33.99 -34.66
CA ASN A 88 4.70 -35.34 -35.19
C ASN A 88 5.56 -36.26 -34.33
N LYS A 89 4.89 -37.14 -33.58
CA LYS A 89 5.48 -38.34 -32.98
C LYS A 89 5.75 -39.35 -34.10
N ARG A 90 6.97 -39.89 -34.20
CA ARG A 90 7.16 -41.34 -34.34
C ARG A 90 8.60 -41.76 -34.08
N LYS A 91 8.66 -42.95 -33.49
CA LYS A 91 9.71 -43.65 -32.75
C LYS A 91 10.45 -44.61 -33.71
N SER A 92 11.77 -44.73 -33.57
CA SER A 92 12.52 -45.94 -33.93
C SER A 92 13.68 -46.13 -32.94
N GLU A 93 13.88 -47.38 -32.58
CA GLU A 93 14.50 -47.94 -31.36
C GLU A 93 16.00 -48.28 -31.57
N PRO A 94 16.66 -49.07 -30.71
CA PRO A 94 17.67 -48.66 -29.75
C PRO A 94 19.12 -48.99 -30.15
N GLU A 95 20.11 -48.32 -29.57
CA GLU A 95 21.49 -48.83 -29.49
C GLU A 95 21.83 -49.12 -28.03
N GLU A 96 22.14 -50.40 -27.82
CA GLU A 96 22.49 -51.12 -26.62
C GLU A 96 23.93 -50.78 -26.21
N TYR A 97 24.15 -50.22 -25.02
CA TYR A 97 25.42 -50.40 -24.31
C TYR A 97 25.16 -50.72 -22.84
N LYS A 98 25.82 -51.79 -22.43
CA LYS A 98 25.68 -52.57 -21.21
C LYS A 98 26.31 -51.88 -20.01
N ASP A 99 25.61 -52.04 -18.88
CA ASP A 99 26.10 -52.40 -17.55
C ASP A 99 27.39 -51.71 -17.04
N ILE A 100 27.19 -50.71 -16.18
CA ILE A 100 27.98 -50.61 -14.95
C ILE A 100 27.01 -50.51 -13.77
N ASP A 101 26.58 -51.68 -13.30
CA ASP A 101 26.04 -51.84 -11.96
C ASP A 101 27.09 -51.47 -10.91
N ASP A 102 26.58 -51.13 -9.73
CA ASP A 102 27.27 -51.05 -8.44
C ASP A 102 28.19 -49.84 -8.20
N LEU A 103 27.62 -48.78 -7.60
CA LEU A 103 27.83 -48.53 -6.16
C LEU A 103 26.89 -47.42 -5.66
N ILE A 104 25.73 -47.86 -5.16
CA ILE A 104 25.28 -47.65 -3.77
C ILE A 104 25.35 -46.19 -3.31
N GLY A 105 24.22 -45.46 -3.25
CA GLY A 105 23.25 -45.59 -2.15
C GLY A 105 23.52 -44.47 -1.13
N GLY A 106 22.59 -43.75 -0.55
CA GLY A 106 21.15 -43.82 -0.45
C GLY A 106 20.76 -42.94 0.75
N SER A 107 19.46 -42.80 0.97
CA SER A 107 18.82 -42.46 2.25
C SER A 107 18.59 -40.98 2.61
N SER A 108 17.31 -40.62 2.51
CA SER A 108 16.41 -40.17 3.60
C SER A 108 16.89 -39.13 4.61
N GLY A 109 16.06 -38.10 4.78
CA GLY A 109 16.04 -37.27 5.98
C GLY A 109 14.89 -36.26 6.03
N ASN A 110 13.75 -36.66 6.58
CA ASN A 110 12.77 -35.75 7.20
C ASN A 110 13.41 -35.04 8.40
N LYS A 111 12.95 -33.80 8.70
CA LYS A 111 12.72 -33.20 10.05
C LYS A 111 12.49 -31.67 9.89
N GLU A 112 11.27 -31.20 10.09
CA GLU A 112 10.67 -30.72 11.36
C GLU A 112 10.93 -29.22 11.63
N GLU A 113 9.85 -28.44 11.56
CA GLU A 113 9.68 -27.15 12.23
C GLU A 113 9.89 -27.29 13.75
N PRO A 114 10.33 -26.21 14.40
CA PRO A 114 9.86 -25.91 15.74
C PRO A 114 9.14 -24.56 15.79
N SER A 115 7.82 -24.64 16.03
CA SER A 115 7.09 -23.65 16.82
C SER A 115 7.63 -23.63 18.25
N LEU A 116 7.63 -22.48 18.93
CA LEU A 116 7.20 -22.34 20.34
C LEU A 116 7.24 -20.85 20.75
N GLN A 117 6.04 -20.34 21.02
CA GLN A 117 5.61 -19.52 22.16
C GLN A 117 6.63 -18.86 23.11
N ASN A 118 6.07 -17.88 23.85
CA ASN A 118 6.39 -17.47 25.22
C ASN A 118 7.44 -16.33 25.33
N ARG A 119 7.32 -15.23 26.09
CA ARG A 119 6.48 -14.83 27.23
C ARG A 119 6.60 -13.31 27.48
N HIS A 120 5.51 -12.76 28.02
CA HIS A 120 5.45 -11.76 29.12
C HIS A 120 5.68 -10.26 28.83
N SER A 121 4.54 -9.59 28.83
CA SER A 121 4.25 -8.30 29.48
C SER A 121 5.10 -7.98 30.72
N HIS A 122 5.67 -6.78 30.74
CA HIS A 122 6.01 -6.05 31.97
C HIS A 122 5.49 -4.62 31.87
N ALA A 123 4.36 -4.39 32.52
CA ALA A 123 3.79 -3.08 32.75
C ALA A 123 4.61 -2.37 33.84
N HIS A 124 5.25 -1.25 33.52
CA HIS A 124 5.73 -0.33 34.54
C HIS A 124 4.71 0.78 34.77
N ASN A 125 4.16 0.72 35.97
CA ASN A 125 3.16 1.57 36.57
C ASN A 125 3.85 2.87 37.03
N ILE A 126 3.73 3.96 36.26
CA ILE A 126 4.18 5.28 36.69
C ILE A 126 2.93 6.04 37.15
N LYS A 127 2.79 6.19 38.47
CA LYS A 127 1.78 7.08 39.07
C LYS A 127 2.09 8.53 38.66
N PRO A 128 1.09 9.34 38.27
CA PRO A 128 1.30 10.76 38.08
C PRO A 128 1.48 11.46 39.45
N PRO A 129 2.33 12.49 39.54
CA PRO A 129 2.43 13.33 40.74
C PRO A 129 1.12 14.09 40.94
N THR A 130 0.63 14.02 42.18
CA THR A 130 -0.45 14.86 42.72
C THR A 130 0.06 16.30 42.81
N ASP A 131 -0.45 17.18 41.96
CA ASP A 131 -0.32 18.62 42.15
C ASP A 131 -1.73 19.18 42.42
N GLU A 132 -1.97 19.47 43.69
CA GLU A 132 -3.19 20.12 44.15
C GLU A 132 -3.11 21.61 43.80
N THR A 133 -3.88 22.04 42.82
CA THR A 133 -4.54 23.36 42.74
C THR A 133 -5.39 23.42 41.47
N ASP A 134 -6.60 22.85 41.53
CA ASP A 134 -7.60 23.00 40.47
C ASP A 134 -8.52 24.19 40.80
N PRO A 135 -8.52 25.27 40.00
CA PRO A 135 -9.37 26.45 40.23
C PRO A 135 -10.86 26.21 39.90
N PHE A 136 -11.28 25.00 39.52
CA PHE A 136 -12.67 24.70 39.11
C PHE A 136 -13.50 23.91 40.12
N ALA A 137 -13.04 23.76 41.37
CA ALA A 137 -13.84 23.20 42.45
C ALA A 137 -15.00 24.16 42.86
N GLY A 138 -16.03 24.26 42.03
CA GLY A 138 -17.20 25.10 42.34
C GLY A 138 -18.32 25.18 41.31
N ILE A 139 -18.29 24.43 40.21
CA ILE A 139 -19.39 24.48 39.23
C ILE A 139 -20.31 23.27 39.43
N ASP A 140 -21.41 23.50 40.15
CA ASP A 140 -22.54 22.57 40.28
C ASP A 140 -23.35 22.58 38.97
N PHE A 141 -23.44 21.43 38.30
CA PHE A 141 -24.15 21.26 37.03
C PHE A 141 -25.56 20.67 37.18
N THR A 142 -26.17 20.82 38.36
CA THR A 142 -27.55 20.34 38.59
C THR A 142 -28.58 21.45 38.30
N GLN A 143 -28.63 21.93 37.05
CA GLN A 143 -29.82 22.56 36.46
C GLN A 143 -29.59 22.82 34.98
N PHE A 144 -29.88 21.84 34.12
CA PHE A 144 -30.50 21.98 32.80
C PHE A 144 -31.12 20.64 32.40
#